data_AF-A0A7V9FYC4-F1
#
_entry.id   AF-A0A7V9FYC4-F1
#
_cell.length_a   1.000
_cell.length_b   1.000
_cell.length_c   1.000
_cell.angle_alpha   90.00
_cell.angle_beta   90.00
_cell.angle_gamma   90.00
#
_symmetry.space_group_name_H-M   'P 1'
#
loop_
_entity.id
_entity.type
_entity.pdbx_description
1 polymer ?
#
loop_
_entity_poly.entity_id
_entity_poly.type
_entity_poly.pdbx_seq_one_letter_code
_entity_poly.pdbx_strand_id
1 'polypeptide(L)'
;MRAALEAGAAPVPAPRQLRAGTALAAPIAVLLGWSVLDGGGADPSGLFLLGTAAIVLLAGALVCVLAGLLPAPRPGRAGTVLAGAFACWVVWLGVSILWSIEADRSWDALNRGLVYAALLGLGMLGGALLPRAPQLLAGCLALLCALAIGWALAGKVVPALGPDVARSARLRDPVGYWNALALLVAMSLPLWLWLAARRGHAASLRALAAAAVVPAGVALLLTASRGGLVVAIVAVLVWLALSPARLEGLVALLLAVPVVGAIGAWALTRSALTSEGSAVAGRERAGLELGLVLVAGTALVLALAFAAAKAEEREPVTPQRRRRLLRATAALAGGAVVLSLAVAALSVDDPLGWVRARADEFRNPPSADVTQG
;
A
#
# COMPACT_ATOMS: atom_id res chain seq x y z
N MET A 1 -11.71 41.04 -23.18
CA MET A 1 -11.15 40.47 -21.93
C MET A 1 -12.16 39.67 -21.07
N ARG A 2 -13.49 39.74 -21.32
CA ARG A 2 -14.49 38.87 -20.64
C ARG A 2 -14.67 37.48 -21.28
N ALA A 3 -14.40 37.32 -22.58
CA ALA A 3 -14.58 36.05 -23.30
C ALA A 3 -13.54 34.95 -22.99
N ALA A 4 -12.44 35.28 -22.31
CA ALA A 4 -11.39 34.30 -21.96
C ALA A 4 -11.59 33.65 -20.57
N LEU A 5 -12.56 34.13 -19.78
CA LEU A 5 -12.84 33.60 -18.44
C LEU A 5 -13.91 32.49 -18.44
N GLU A 6 -14.65 32.32 -19.54
CA GLU A 6 -15.71 31.30 -19.64
C GLU A 6 -15.22 29.95 -20.20
N ALA A 7 -14.00 29.89 -20.76
CA ALA A 7 -13.46 28.69 -21.41
C ALA A 7 -12.90 27.60 -20.45
N GLY A 8 -13.04 27.77 -19.13
CA GLY A 8 -12.40 26.89 -18.14
C GLY A 8 -13.36 26.16 -17.19
N ALA A 9 -14.66 26.42 -17.26
CA ALA A 9 -15.62 25.70 -16.41
C ALA A 9 -15.81 24.29 -16.95
N ALA A 10 -15.23 23.29 -16.27
CA ALA A 10 -15.55 21.90 -16.54
C ALA A 10 -17.09 21.72 -16.49
N PRO A 11 -17.71 21.08 -17.49
CA PRO A 11 -19.16 20.95 -17.53
C PRO A 11 -19.65 20.25 -16.26
N VAL A 12 -20.64 20.84 -15.60
CA VAL A 12 -21.28 20.24 -14.43
C VAL A 12 -21.98 18.95 -14.89
N PRO A 13 -21.62 17.78 -14.34
CA PRO A 13 -22.21 16.52 -14.77
C PRO A 13 -23.71 16.51 -14.52
N ALA A 14 -24.47 15.98 -15.48
CA ALA A 14 -25.93 15.95 -15.38
C ALA A 14 -26.40 15.07 -14.20
N PRO A 15 -27.57 15.32 -13.58
CA PRO A 15 -28.07 14.55 -12.44
C PRO A 15 -28.15 13.03 -12.68
N ARG A 16 -28.43 12.62 -13.93
CA ARG A 16 -28.42 11.20 -14.34
C ARG A 16 -27.01 10.59 -14.32
N GLN A 17 -26.00 11.34 -14.74
CA GLN A 17 -24.60 10.91 -14.73
C GLN A 17 -24.06 10.77 -13.30
N LEU A 18 -24.50 11.64 -12.38
CA LEU A 18 -24.17 11.54 -10.95
C LEU A 18 -24.74 10.27 -10.33
N ARG A 19 -26.00 9.92 -10.61
CA ARG A 19 -26.65 8.69 -10.13
C ARG A 19 -26.00 7.43 -10.70
N ALA A 20 -25.68 7.44 -12.00
CA ALA A 20 -24.98 6.34 -12.65
C ALA A 20 -23.54 6.18 -12.14
N GLY A 21 -22.85 7.28 -11.86
CA GLY A 21 -21.52 7.29 -11.25
C GLY A 21 -21.50 6.70 -9.84
N THR A 22 -22.48 7.04 -9.00
CA THR A 22 -22.64 6.42 -7.67
C THR A 22 -22.98 4.93 -7.76
N ALA A 23 -23.76 4.53 -8.77
CA ALA A 23 -24.11 3.13 -8.99
C ALA A 23 -22.92 2.26 -9.41
N LEU A 24 -21.94 2.81 -10.15
CA LEU A 24 -20.71 2.08 -10.51
C LEU A 24 -19.63 2.15 -9.42
N ALA A 25 -19.61 3.20 -8.60
CA ALA A 25 -18.63 3.35 -7.52
C ALA A 25 -18.77 2.25 -6.45
N ALA A 26 -20.00 1.87 -6.10
CA ALA A 26 -20.26 0.81 -5.12
C ALA A 26 -19.70 -0.57 -5.54
N PRO A 27 -20.00 -1.13 -6.73
CA PRO A 27 -19.44 -2.41 -7.15
C PRO A 27 -17.91 -2.35 -7.33
N ILE A 28 -17.34 -1.23 -7.76
CA ILE A 28 -15.87 -1.05 -7.78
C ILE A 28 -15.30 -1.14 -6.35
N ALA A 29 -15.92 -0.46 -5.38
CA ALA A 29 -15.49 -0.54 -3.99
C ALA A 29 -15.64 -1.94 -3.39
N VAL A 30 -16.72 -2.66 -3.72
CA VAL A 30 -16.93 -4.05 -3.31
C VAL A 30 -15.85 -4.96 -3.91
N LEU A 31 -15.56 -4.84 -5.20
CA LEU A 31 -14.49 -5.61 -5.85
C LEU A 31 -13.11 -5.33 -5.22
N LEU A 32 -12.80 -4.06 -4.94
CA LEU A 32 -11.57 -3.69 -4.25
C LEU A 32 -11.51 -4.30 -2.85
N GLY A 33 -12.60 -4.21 -2.08
CA GLY A 33 -12.70 -4.82 -0.76
C GLY A 33 -12.50 -6.34 -0.82
N TRP A 34 -13.19 -7.01 -1.74
CA TRP A 34 -13.10 -8.45 -1.96
C TRP A 34 -11.66 -8.86 -2.32
N SER A 35 -10.99 -8.12 -3.20
CA SER A 35 -9.61 -8.42 -3.62
C SER A 35 -8.59 -8.41 -2.48
N VAL A 36 -8.85 -7.65 -1.40
CA VAL A 36 -7.93 -7.49 -0.27
C VAL A 36 -8.31 -8.39 0.91
N LEU A 37 -9.61 -8.60 1.15
CA LEU A 37 -10.11 -9.21 2.39
C LEU A 37 -10.41 -10.71 2.28
N ASP A 38 -10.52 -11.25 1.07
CA ASP A 38 -10.89 -12.65 0.82
C ASP A 38 -9.75 -13.66 1.04
N GLY A 39 -8.51 -13.22 0.83
CA GLY A 39 -7.33 -14.08 0.90
C GLY A 39 -7.11 -15.00 -0.30
N GLY A 40 -8.10 -15.15 -1.18
CA GLY A 40 -8.04 -16.02 -2.37
C GLY A 40 -7.32 -15.43 -3.59
N GLY A 41 -6.86 -14.16 -3.54
CA GLY A 41 -6.26 -13.50 -4.70
C GLY A 41 -4.93 -14.10 -5.20
N ALA A 42 -4.27 -14.91 -4.38
CA ALA A 42 -3.08 -15.68 -4.78
C ALA A 42 -3.44 -17.02 -5.43
N ASP A 43 -4.60 -17.59 -5.07
CA ASP A 43 -5.07 -18.90 -5.54
C ASP A 43 -5.76 -18.78 -6.91
N PRO A 44 -5.57 -19.78 -7.80
CA PRO A 44 -6.18 -19.76 -9.13
C PRO A 44 -7.72 -19.61 -9.12
N SER A 45 -8.39 -20.26 -8.17
CA SER A 45 -9.86 -20.24 -8.03
C SER A 45 -10.38 -18.88 -7.57
N GLY A 46 -9.73 -18.26 -6.59
CA GLY A 46 -10.09 -16.93 -6.11
C GLY A 46 -9.86 -15.86 -7.18
N LEU A 47 -8.74 -15.96 -7.90
CA LEU A 47 -8.45 -15.09 -9.03
C LEU A 47 -9.49 -15.23 -10.16
N PHE A 48 -9.96 -16.44 -10.45
CA PHE A 48 -10.97 -16.66 -11.50
C PHE A 48 -12.27 -15.91 -11.19
N LEU A 49 -12.79 -16.04 -9.97
CA LEU A 49 -14.04 -15.39 -9.58
C LEU A 49 -13.90 -13.87 -9.54
N LEU A 50 -12.82 -13.36 -8.90
CA LEU A 50 -12.52 -11.93 -8.85
C LEU A 50 -12.33 -11.35 -10.25
N GLY A 51 -11.57 -12.05 -11.08
CA GLY A 51 -11.24 -11.67 -12.45
C GLY A 51 -12.47 -11.61 -13.34
N THR A 52 -13.31 -12.63 -13.28
CA THR A 52 -14.59 -12.68 -14.01
C THR A 52 -15.48 -11.50 -13.61
N ALA A 53 -15.62 -11.24 -12.31
CA ALA A 53 -16.43 -10.13 -11.83
C ALA A 53 -15.88 -8.76 -12.29
N ALA A 54 -14.56 -8.56 -12.26
CA ALA A 54 -13.92 -7.34 -12.73
C ALA A 54 -14.11 -7.14 -14.25
N ILE A 55 -13.93 -8.20 -15.05
CA ILE A 55 -14.10 -8.16 -16.51
C ILE A 55 -15.56 -7.88 -16.88
N VAL A 56 -16.52 -8.58 -16.26
CA VAL A 56 -17.96 -8.39 -16.51
C VAL A 56 -18.38 -6.97 -16.13
N LEU A 57 -17.93 -6.47 -14.97
CA LEU A 57 -18.24 -5.10 -14.55
C LEU A 57 -17.66 -4.07 -15.53
N LEU A 58 -16.41 -4.25 -15.97
CA LEU A 58 -15.81 -3.35 -16.95
C LEU A 58 -16.54 -3.40 -18.29
N ALA A 59 -16.86 -4.59 -18.81
CA ALA A 59 -17.59 -4.77 -20.06
C ALA A 59 -18.96 -4.06 -20.01
N GLY A 60 -19.72 -4.27 -18.94
CA GLY A 60 -21.00 -3.57 -18.72
C GLY A 60 -20.85 -2.06 -18.64
N ALA A 61 -19.81 -1.56 -17.95
CA ALA A 61 -19.53 -0.13 -17.87
C ALA A 61 -19.15 0.46 -19.24
N LEU A 62 -18.38 -0.26 -20.06
CA LEU A 62 -18.03 0.16 -21.42
C LEU A 62 -19.25 0.20 -22.34
N VAL A 63 -20.16 -0.78 -22.25
CA VAL A 63 -21.44 -0.74 -22.98
C VAL A 63 -22.23 0.52 -22.60
N CYS A 64 -22.31 0.85 -21.32
CA CYS A 64 -22.96 2.08 -20.85
C CYS A 64 -22.26 3.36 -21.33
N VAL A 65 -20.93 3.37 -21.45
CA VAL A 65 -20.18 4.48 -22.06
C VAL A 65 -20.53 4.62 -23.55
N LEU A 66 -20.52 3.52 -24.30
CA LEU A 66 -20.85 3.51 -25.73
C LEU A 66 -22.30 3.92 -26.00
N ALA A 67 -23.23 3.56 -25.12
CA ALA A 67 -24.62 3.98 -25.17
C ALA A 67 -24.85 5.43 -24.71
N GLY A 68 -23.80 6.17 -24.31
CA GLY A 68 -23.90 7.55 -23.83
C GLY A 68 -24.50 7.71 -22.42
N LEU A 69 -24.64 6.61 -21.67
CA LEU A 69 -25.19 6.61 -20.30
C LEU A 69 -24.13 6.98 -19.26
N LEU A 70 -22.84 6.72 -19.54
CA LEU A 70 -21.70 7.10 -18.70
C LEU A 70 -20.71 7.97 -19.49
N PRO A 71 -20.03 8.93 -18.82
CA PRO A 71 -18.94 9.67 -19.45
C PRO A 71 -17.77 8.76 -19.82
N ALA A 72 -17.22 8.95 -21.02
CA ALA A 72 -16.02 8.27 -21.45
C ALA A 72 -14.79 8.75 -20.62
N PRO A 73 -13.91 7.84 -20.17
CA PRO A 73 -12.65 8.22 -19.54
C PRO A 73 -11.82 9.10 -20.48
N ARG A 74 -11.33 10.23 -19.97
CA ARG A 74 -10.41 11.12 -20.68
C ARG A 74 -9.07 11.15 -19.94
N PRO A 75 -8.27 10.08 -20.00
CA PRO A 75 -6.97 10.08 -19.35
C PRO A 75 -6.09 11.17 -19.94
N GLY A 76 -5.37 11.91 -19.09
CA GLY A 76 -4.31 12.79 -19.56
C GLY A 76 -3.17 11.99 -20.21
N ARG A 77 -2.11 12.69 -20.66
CA ARG A 77 -0.94 12.04 -21.30
C ARG A 77 -0.38 10.88 -20.48
N ALA A 78 -0.15 11.09 -19.18
CA ALA A 78 0.37 10.05 -18.29
C ALA A 78 -0.57 8.84 -18.18
N GLY A 79 -1.88 9.06 -18.08
CA GLY A 79 -2.86 7.97 -18.02
C GLY A 79 -2.95 7.19 -19.33
N THR A 80 -2.79 7.87 -20.47
CA THR A 80 -2.76 7.24 -21.80
C THR A 80 -1.50 6.40 -21.98
N VAL A 81 -0.34 6.92 -21.57
CA VAL A 81 0.93 6.17 -21.60
C VAL A 81 0.85 4.95 -20.69
N LEU A 82 0.30 5.09 -19.48
CA LEU A 82 0.07 3.97 -18.57
C LEU A 82 -0.83 2.91 -19.20
N ALA A 83 -2.00 3.30 -19.73
CA ALA A 83 -2.94 2.40 -20.37
C ALA A 83 -2.30 1.65 -21.55
N GLY A 84 -1.59 2.39 -22.42
CA GLY A 84 -0.93 1.82 -23.59
C GLY A 84 0.20 0.86 -23.21
N ALA A 85 1.08 1.26 -22.28
CA ALA A 85 2.16 0.39 -21.80
C ALA A 85 1.62 -0.88 -21.14
N PHE A 86 0.54 -0.75 -20.35
CA PHE A 86 -0.11 -1.89 -19.72
C PHE A 86 -0.74 -2.83 -20.75
N ALA A 87 -1.42 -2.29 -21.76
CA ALA A 87 -1.99 -3.08 -22.85
C ALA A 87 -0.90 -3.81 -23.65
N CYS A 88 0.19 -3.11 -24.00
CA CYS A 88 1.34 -3.72 -24.67
C CYS A 88 1.94 -4.86 -23.84
N TRP A 89 2.04 -4.69 -22.50
CA TRP A 89 2.52 -5.75 -21.61
C TRP A 89 1.59 -6.97 -21.60
N VAL A 90 0.27 -6.77 -21.54
CA VAL A 90 -0.71 -7.88 -21.60
C VAL A 90 -0.67 -8.59 -22.97
N VAL A 91 -0.57 -7.85 -24.07
CA VAL A 91 -0.40 -8.42 -25.41
C VAL A 91 0.91 -9.21 -25.50
N TRP A 92 1.99 -8.69 -24.94
CA TRP A 92 3.27 -9.38 -24.87
C TRP A 92 3.15 -10.71 -24.11
N LEU A 93 2.44 -10.74 -22.97
CA LEU A 93 2.18 -11.98 -22.23
C LEU A 93 1.47 -13.01 -23.11
N GLY A 94 0.44 -12.59 -23.86
CA GLY A 94 -0.29 -13.49 -24.76
C GLY A 94 0.55 -13.99 -25.94
N VAL A 95 1.33 -13.11 -26.57
CA VAL A 95 2.20 -13.47 -27.69
C VAL A 95 3.32 -14.41 -27.21
N SER A 96 3.80 -14.27 -25.97
CA SER A 96 4.85 -15.12 -25.40
C SER A 96 4.48 -16.59 -25.21
N ILE A 97 3.18 -16.91 -25.23
CA ILE A 97 2.70 -18.30 -25.18
C ILE A 97 3.22 -19.09 -26.40
N LEU A 98 3.39 -18.45 -27.56
CA LEU A 98 3.78 -19.12 -28.81
C LEU A 98 5.17 -19.75 -28.78
N TRP A 99 6.07 -19.27 -27.92
CA TRP A 99 7.43 -19.79 -27.78
C TRP A 99 7.76 -20.20 -26.33
N SER A 100 6.74 -20.31 -25.47
CA SER A 100 6.95 -20.68 -24.07
C SER A 100 7.22 -22.18 -23.93
N ILE A 101 8.19 -22.51 -23.09
CA ILE A 101 8.48 -23.90 -22.67
C ILE A 101 7.32 -24.45 -21.82
N GLU A 102 6.68 -23.60 -21.03
CA GLU A 102 5.53 -23.92 -20.17
C GLU A 102 4.33 -23.06 -20.57
N ALA A 103 3.72 -23.39 -21.72
CA ALA A 103 2.60 -22.63 -22.29
C ALA A 103 1.43 -22.43 -21.29
N ASP A 104 1.12 -23.44 -20.47
CA ASP A 104 0.07 -23.37 -19.45
C ASP A 104 0.35 -22.29 -18.39
N ARG A 105 1.60 -22.16 -17.92
CA ARG A 105 1.98 -21.10 -16.98
C ARG A 105 1.94 -19.72 -17.64
N SER A 106 2.29 -19.63 -18.92
CA SER A 106 2.18 -18.39 -19.69
C SER A 106 0.71 -17.99 -19.90
N TRP A 107 -0.19 -18.96 -20.06
CA TRP A 107 -1.63 -18.74 -20.08
C TRP A 107 -2.14 -18.15 -18.76
N ASP A 108 -1.70 -18.68 -17.61
CA ASP A 108 -2.04 -18.13 -16.29
C ASP A 108 -1.53 -16.70 -16.10
N ALA A 109 -0.35 -16.38 -16.62
CA ALA A 109 0.20 -15.03 -16.59
C ALA A 109 -0.64 -14.06 -17.44
N LEU A 110 -1.06 -14.47 -18.64
CA LEU A 110 -1.99 -13.71 -19.48
C LEU A 110 -3.32 -13.46 -18.74
N ASN A 111 -3.91 -14.49 -18.14
CA ASN A 111 -5.16 -14.37 -17.38
C ASN A 111 -5.03 -13.35 -16.25
N ARG A 112 -3.96 -13.41 -15.46
CA ARG A 112 -3.63 -12.40 -14.42
C ARG A 112 -3.51 -11.00 -15.03
N GLY A 113 -2.81 -10.87 -16.15
CA GLY A 113 -2.65 -9.60 -16.89
C GLY A 113 -3.98 -8.99 -17.31
N LEU A 114 -4.91 -9.80 -17.83
CA LEU A 114 -6.25 -9.38 -18.22
C LEU A 114 -7.07 -8.88 -17.02
N VAL A 115 -6.99 -9.56 -15.87
CA VAL A 115 -7.65 -9.11 -14.63
C VAL A 115 -7.09 -7.76 -14.18
N TYR A 116 -5.77 -7.59 -14.20
CA TYR A 116 -5.15 -6.30 -13.85
C TYR A 116 -5.52 -5.19 -14.83
N ALA A 117 -5.63 -5.49 -16.13
CA ALA A 117 -6.10 -4.53 -17.12
C ALA A 117 -7.57 -4.14 -16.88
N ALA A 118 -8.41 -5.10 -16.48
CA ALA A 118 -9.80 -4.83 -16.12
C ALA A 118 -9.90 -3.89 -14.92
N LEU A 119 -9.11 -4.14 -13.86
CA LEU A 119 -9.04 -3.27 -12.68
C LEU A 119 -8.51 -1.87 -13.02
N LEU A 120 -7.52 -1.77 -13.92
CA LEU A 120 -7.02 -0.49 -14.42
C LEU A 120 -8.12 0.30 -15.15
N GLY A 121 -8.87 -0.37 -16.03
CA GLY A 121 -10.01 0.22 -16.74
C GLY A 121 -11.11 0.70 -15.79
N LEU A 122 -11.47 -0.09 -14.78
CA LEU A 122 -12.41 0.30 -13.73
C LEU A 122 -11.91 1.51 -12.93
N GLY A 123 -10.61 1.58 -12.63
CA GLY A 123 -9.99 2.73 -11.98
C GLY A 123 -10.08 4.00 -12.84
N MET A 124 -9.85 3.90 -14.15
CA MET A 124 -10.00 5.03 -15.08
C MET A 124 -11.46 5.50 -15.19
N LEU A 125 -12.41 4.57 -15.22
CA LEU A 125 -13.85 4.89 -15.18
C LEU A 125 -14.25 5.55 -13.86
N GLY A 126 -13.82 5.01 -12.72
CA GLY A 126 -14.04 5.63 -11.41
C GLY A 126 -13.48 7.06 -11.36
N GLY A 127 -12.31 7.28 -11.98
CA GLY A 127 -11.69 8.58 -12.16
C GLY A 127 -12.54 9.58 -12.96
N ALA A 128 -13.25 9.11 -13.98
CA ALA A 128 -14.13 9.92 -14.82
C ALA A 128 -15.50 10.20 -14.18
N LEU A 129 -15.98 9.31 -13.32
CA LEU A 129 -17.32 9.36 -12.73
C LEU A 129 -17.39 10.15 -11.43
N LEU A 130 -16.33 10.11 -10.62
CA LEU A 130 -16.35 10.67 -9.28
C LEU A 130 -15.77 12.09 -9.26
N PRO A 131 -16.51 13.09 -8.73
CA PRO A 131 -15.92 14.39 -8.46
C PRO A 131 -14.81 14.22 -7.42
N ARG A 132 -13.63 14.82 -7.65
CA ARG A 132 -12.47 14.66 -6.77
C ARG A 132 -12.07 13.18 -6.59
N ALA A 133 -12.21 12.37 -7.65
CA ALA A 133 -11.91 10.94 -7.64
C ALA A 133 -10.56 10.58 -7.00
N PRO A 134 -9.44 11.30 -7.26
CA PRO A 134 -8.16 10.96 -6.65
C PRO A 134 -8.20 11.05 -5.11
N GLN A 135 -8.91 12.04 -4.55
CA GLN A 135 -9.04 12.21 -3.10
C GLN A 135 -9.94 11.14 -2.48
N LEU A 136 -11.07 10.86 -3.11
CA LEU A 136 -12.01 9.82 -2.65
C LEU A 136 -11.34 8.45 -2.70
N LEU A 137 -10.70 8.11 -3.82
CA LEU A 137 -10.01 6.83 -4.00
C LEU A 137 -8.86 6.69 -3.02
N ALA A 138 -8.06 7.73 -2.80
CA ALA A 138 -7.00 7.71 -1.78
C ALA A 138 -7.56 7.47 -0.38
N GLY A 139 -8.69 8.11 -0.02
CA GLY A 139 -9.36 7.87 1.26
C GLY A 139 -9.92 6.45 1.39
N CYS A 140 -10.57 5.92 0.36
CA CYS A 140 -11.10 4.56 0.32
C CYS A 140 -9.98 3.51 0.41
N LEU A 141 -8.89 3.69 -0.35
CA LEU A 141 -7.73 2.80 -0.29
C LEU A 141 -7.04 2.86 1.06
N ALA A 142 -6.91 4.05 1.65
CA ALA A 142 -6.37 4.21 2.99
C ALA A 142 -7.24 3.46 4.02
N LEU A 143 -8.56 3.63 3.97
CA LEU A 143 -9.49 2.89 4.84
C LEU A 143 -9.37 1.37 4.63
N LEU A 144 -9.35 0.90 3.39
CA LEU A 144 -9.21 -0.53 3.07
C LEU A 144 -7.89 -1.09 3.60
N CYS A 145 -6.78 -0.36 3.43
CA CYS A 145 -5.49 -0.74 4.00
C CYS A 145 -5.54 -0.76 5.53
N ALA A 146 -6.20 0.21 6.17
CA ALA A 146 -6.36 0.24 7.63
C ALA A 146 -7.16 -0.98 8.13
N LEU A 147 -8.23 -1.37 7.42
CA LEU A 147 -9.01 -2.57 7.75
C LEU A 147 -8.16 -3.84 7.61
N ALA A 148 -7.40 -3.97 6.51
CA ALA A 148 -6.53 -5.13 6.29
C ALA A 148 -5.39 -5.20 7.33
N ILE A 149 -4.74 -4.08 7.62
CA ILE A 149 -3.70 -3.96 8.67
C ILE A 149 -4.30 -4.28 10.04
N GLY A 150 -5.48 -3.73 10.35
CA GLY A 150 -6.18 -3.96 11.59
C GLY A 150 -6.52 -5.44 11.78
N TRP A 151 -7.03 -6.10 10.75
CA TRP A 151 -7.31 -7.54 10.77
C TRP A 151 -6.03 -8.36 10.97
N ALA A 152 -4.96 -8.05 10.23
CA ALA A 152 -3.68 -8.73 10.37
C ALA A 152 -3.14 -8.65 11.81
N LEU A 153 -3.13 -7.45 12.38
CA LEU A 153 -2.66 -7.21 13.74
C LEU A 153 -3.61 -7.79 14.79
N ALA A 154 -4.92 -7.77 14.57
CA ALA A 154 -5.90 -8.40 15.45
C ALA A 154 -5.64 -9.90 15.60
N GLY A 155 -5.26 -10.59 14.52
CA GLY A 155 -4.85 -12.00 14.59
C GLY A 155 -3.59 -12.26 15.43
N LYS A 156 -2.75 -11.24 15.64
CA LYS A 156 -1.60 -11.31 16.58
C LYS A 156 -1.97 -10.96 18.01
N VAL A 157 -2.87 -10.00 18.19
CA VAL A 157 -3.31 -9.55 19.52
C VAL A 157 -4.25 -10.58 20.16
N VAL A 158 -5.15 -11.14 19.37
CA VAL A 158 -6.13 -12.15 19.78
C VAL A 158 -5.88 -13.42 18.97
N PRO A 159 -5.10 -14.38 19.48
CA PRO A 159 -4.74 -15.59 18.74
C PRO A 159 -5.94 -16.40 18.22
N ALA A 160 -7.11 -16.30 18.87
CA ALA A 160 -8.34 -16.93 18.43
C ALA A 160 -8.91 -16.36 17.11
N LEU A 161 -8.51 -15.15 16.71
CA LEU A 161 -8.90 -14.52 15.44
C LEU A 161 -7.86 -14.75 14.33
N GLY A 162 -6.65 -15.16 14.69
CA GLY A 162 -5.55 -15.35 13.75
C GLY A 162 -5.65 -16.70 13.00
N PRO A 163 -4.96 -16.83 11.85
CA PRO A 163 -4.86 -18.12 11.17
C PRO A 163 -4.22 -19.15 12.10
N ASP A 164 -4.38 -20.42 11.75
CA ASP A 164 -3.73 -21.53 12.43
C ASP A 164 -2.19 -21.37 12.41
N VAL A 165 -1.66 -20.76 13.48
CA VAL A 165 -0.26 -20.30 13.63
C VAL A 165 0.71 -21.49 13.66
N ALA A 166 0.21 -22.73 13.74
CA ALA A 166 0.97 -23.95 13.48
C ALA A 166 1.64 -23.94 12.09
N ARG A 167 1.08 -23.20 11.11
CA ARG A 167 1.60 -23.11 9.74
C ARG A 167 2.49 -21.91 9.44
N SER A 168 2.35 -20.79 10.16
CA SER A 168 3.24 -19.64 10.00
C SER A 168 3.08 -18.62 11.12
N ALA A 169 4.20 -18.16 11.67
CA ALA A 169 4.23 -17.02 12.59
C ALA A 169 4.17 -15.66 11.89
N ARG A 170 4.14 -15.58 10.55
CA ARG A 170 4.13 -14.30 9.83
C ARG A 170 2.72 -13.76 9.67
N LEU A 171 2.58 -12.43 9.60
CA LEU A 171 1.34 -11.81 9.15
C LEU A 171 1.13 -12.11 7.66
N ARG A 172 -0.03 -12.70 7.33
CA ARG A 172 -0.43 -13.02 5.95
C ARG A 172 -1.89 -12.68 5.66
N ASP A 173 -2.77 -12.81 6.64
CA ASP A 173 -4.19 -12.49 6.52
C ASP A 173 -4.42 -10.97 6.60
N PRO A 174 -5.50 -10.45 5.99
CA PRO A 174 -6.54 -11.18 5.25
C PRO A 174 -6.15 -11.48 3.79
N VAL A 175 -4.97 -11.06 3.33
CA VAL A 175 -4.54 -11.20 1.93
C VAL A 175 -4.12 -12.63 1.58
N GLY A 176 -3.85 -13.47 2.58
CA GLY A 176 -3.46 -14.88 2.43
C GLY A 176 -1.96 -15.12 2.18
N TYR A 177 -1.21 -14.08 1.81
CA TYR A 177 0.23 -14.16 1.49
C TYR A 177 1.02 -12.99 2.09
N TRP A 178 2.07 -13.29 2.88
CA TRP A 178 2.81 -12.29 3.65
C TRP A 178 3.53 -11.25 2.77
N ASN A 179 4.05 -11.64 1.60
CA ASN A 179 4.69 -10.67 0.69
C ASN A 179 3.64 -9.77 0.03
N ALA A 180 2.45 -10.28 -0.30
CA ALA A 180 1.38 -9.44 -0.84
C ALA A 180 0.84 -8.48 0.22
N LEU A 181 0.65 -8.94 1.46
CA LEU A 181 0.30 -8.07 2.60
C LEU A 181 1.37 -7.00 2.81
N ALA A 182 2.66 -7.37 2.76
CA ALA A 182 3.75 -6.41 2.92
C ALA A 182 3.74 -5.34 1.82
N LEU A 183 3.46 -5.71 0.56
CA LEU A 183 3.31 -4.76 -0.54
C LEU A 183 2.09 -3.84 -0.35
N LEU A 184 0.95 -4.39 0.10
CA LEU A 184 -0.24 -3.61 0.43
C LEU A 184 0.08 -2.56 1.52
N VAL A 185 0.73 -2.99 2.60
CA VAL A 185 1.18 -2.13 3.69
C VAL A 185 2.16 -1.06 3.19
N ALA A 186 3.15 -1.45 2.39
CA ALA A 186 4.12 -0.53 1.80
C ALA A 186 3.45 0.55 0.95
N MET A 187 2.49 0.18 0.11
CA MET A 187 1.73 1.13 -0.73
C MET A 187 0.75 1.99 0.08
N SER A 188 0.36 1.57 1.28
CA SER A 188 -0.46 2.40 2.17
C SER A 188 0.32 3.58 2.75
N LEU A 189 1.65 3.48 2.92
CA LEU A 189 2.46 4.53 3.55
C LEU A 189 2.40 5.87 2.80
N PRO A 190 2.59 5.94 1.46
CA PRO A 190 2.37 7.17 0.71
C PRO A 190 0.97 7.77 0.86
N LEU A 191 -0.08 6.94 1.01
CA LEU A 191 -1.45 7.41 1.22
C LEU A 191 -1.60 8.08 2.59
N TRP A 192 -1.07 7.45 3.64
CA TRP A 192 -1.05 8.01 4.99
C TRP A 192 -0.24 9.31 5.07
N LEU A 193 0.94 9.35 4.43
CA LEU A 193 1.75 10.56 4.35
C LEU A 193 1.03 11.67 3.58
N TRP A 194 0.34 11.35 2.49
CA TRP A 194 -0.47 12.33 1.76
C TRP A 194 -1.60 12.91 2.62
N LEU A 195 -2.33 12.06 3.35
CA LEU A 195 -3.38 12.50 4.27
C LEU A 195 -2.82 13.37 5.41
N ALA A 196 -1.67 12.98 5.98
CA ALA A 196 -0.99 13.70 7.07
C ALA A 196 -0.42 15.06 6.63
N ALA A 197 0.11 15.13 5.42
CA ALA A 197 0.87 16.29 4.94
C ALA A 197 0.00 17.41 4.35
N ARG A 198 -1.23 17.11 3.94
CA ARG A 198 -2.08 18.09 3.24
C ARG A 198 -2.70 19.08 4.22
N ARG A 199 -2.24 20.34 4.17
CA ARG A 199 -2.68 21.44 5.06
C ARG A 199 -4.16 21.78 5.00
N GLY A 200 -4.84 21.45 3.89
CA GLY A 200 -6.29 21.64 3.76
C GLY A 200 -7.13 20.62 4.55
N HIS A 201 -6.51 19.59 5.14
CA HIS A 201 -7.18 18.64 6.02
C HIS A 201 -7.20 19.16 7.46
N ALA A 202 -8.25 18.82 8.20
CA ALA A 202 -8.35 19.10 9.63
C ALA A 202 -7.18 18.48 10.40
N ALA A 203 -6.70 19.17 11.45
CA ALA A 203 -5.65 18.66 12.33
C ALA A 203 -5.88 17.22 12.82
N SER A 204 -7.13 16.84 13.11
CA SER A 204 -7.49 15.48 13.52
C SER A 204 -7.21 14.43 12.44
N LEU A 205 -7.60 14.68 11.18
CA LEU A 205 -7.33 13.77 10.08
C LEU A 205 -5.83 13.66 9.80
N ARG A 206 -5.12 14.79 9.88
CA ARG A 206 -3.65 14.80 9.70
C ARG A 206 -2.95 13.97 10.78
N ALA A 207 -3.38 14.15 12.03
CA ALA A 207 -2.85 13.40 13.16
C ALA A 207 -3.18 11.90 13.09
N LEU A 208 -4.42 11.56 12.73
CA LEU A 208 -4.85 10.17 12.53
C LEU A 208 -4.01 9.48 11.45
N ALA A 209 -3.77 10.16 10.33
CA ALA A 209 -2.98 9.62 9.25
C ALA A 209 -1.49 9.46 9.63
N ALA A 210 -0.92 10.39 10.40
CA ALA A 210 0.42 10.23 10.96
C ALA A 210 0.49 9.04 11.94
N ALA A 211 -0.52 8.89 12.79
CA ALA A 211 -0.61 7.77 13.73
C ALA A 211 -0.79 6.42 13.02
N ALA A 212 -1.51 6.35 11.89
CA ALA A 212 -1.71 5.14 11.10
C ALA A 212 -0.41 4.54 10.53
N VAL A 213 0.66 5.34 10.42
CA VAL A 213 2.00 4.86 10.06
C VAL A 213 2.54 3.88 11.11
N VAL A 214 2.14 4.01 12.38
CA VAL A 214 2.59 3.12 13.47
C VAL A 214 2.11 1.67 13.27
N PRO A 215 0.81 1.37 13.24
CA PRO A 215 0.35 0.00 12.98
C PRO A 215 0.76 -0.50 11.60
N ALA A 216 0.80 0.35 10.57
CA ALA A 216 1.31 -0.05 9.26
C ALA A 216 2.78 -0.50 9.32
N GLY A 217 3.65 0.28 9.97
CA GLY A 217 5.07 -0.05 10.12
C GLY A 217 5.29 -1.32 10.96
N VAL A 218 4.56 -1.47 12.07
CA VAL A 218 4.64 -2.68 12.91
C VAL A 218 4.14 -3.91 12.14
N ALA A 219 3.02 -3.80 11.42
CA ALA A 219 2.52 -4.87 10.57
C ALA A 219 3.54 -5.27 9.50
N LEU A 220 4.17 -4.28 8.83
CA LEU A 220 5.21 -4.52 7.84
C LEU A 220 6.36 -5.35 8.42
N LEU A 221 6.85 -5.01 9.61
CA LEU A 221 7.92 -5.76 10.28
C LEU A 221 7.48 -7.20 10.61
N LEU A 222 6.24 -7.38 11.06
CA LEU A 222 5.68 -8.69 11.42
C LEU A 222 5.26 -9.54 10.20
N THR A 223 5.25 -9.00 8.98
CA THR A 223 5.21 -9.82 7.76
C THR A 223 6.53 -10.56 7.52
N ALA A 224 7.62 -10.10 8.15
CA ALA A 224 8.99 -10.57 7.91
C ALA A 224 9.41 -10.52 6.41
N SER A 225 8.82 -9.63 5.61
CA SER A 225 9.13 -9.49 4.18
C SER A 225 10.24 -8.46 3.92
N ARG A 226 11.43 -8.93 3.56
CA ARG A 226 12.55 -8.06 3.15
C ARG A 226 12.22 -7.24 1.91
N GLY A 227 11.57 -7.87 0.92
CA GLY A 227 11.12 -7.20 -0.31
C GLY A 227 10.08 -6.11 -0.01
N GLY A 228 9.10 -6.40 0.84
CA GLY A 228 8.11 -5.42 1.28
C GLY A 228 8.73 -4.22 1.99
N LEU A 229 9.75 -4.45 2.84
CA LEU A 229 10.48 -3.37 3.50
C LEU A 229 11.22 -2.46 2.51
N VAL A 230 11.92 -3.06 1.52
CA VAL A 230 12.60 -2.29 0.46
C VAL A 230 11.58 -1.46 -0.33
N VAL A 231 10.45 -2.07 -0.71
CA VAL A 231 9.39 -1.37 -1.44
C VAL A 231 8.78 -0.23 -0.60
N ALA A 232 8.58 -0.42 0.70
CA ALA A 232 8.11 0.64 1.60
C ALA A 232 9.08 1.83 1.64
N ILE A 233 10.37 1.57 1.76
CA ILE A 233 11.41 2.61 1.73
C ILE A 233 11.37 3.36 0.40
N VAL A 234 11.37 2.63 -0.73
CA VAL A 234 11.30 3.24 -2.07
C VAL A 234 10.03 4.06 -2.23
N ALA A 235 8.86 3.54 -1.82
CA ALA A 235 7.59 4.23 -1.93
C ALA A 235 7.57 5.55 -1.12
N VAL A 236 8.10 5.54 0.10
CA VAL A 236 8.23 6.73 0.95
C VAL A 236 9.23 7.72 0.33
N LEU A 237 10.38 7.26 -0.17
CA LEU A 237 11.37 8.12 -0.83
C LEU A 237 10.84 8.76 -2.10
N VAL A 238 10.14 8.00 -2.94
CA VAL A 238 9.47 8.52 -4.15
C VAL A 238 8.41 9.54 -3.77
N TRP A 239 7.58 9.25 -2.75
CA TRP A 239 6.60 10.22 -2.26
C TRP A 239 7.27 11.51 -1.77
N LEU A 240 8.35 11.40 -0.99
CA LEU A 240 9.13 12.56 -0.53
C LEU A 240 9.78 13.29 -1.71
N ALA A 241 10.22 12.59 -2.74
CA ALA A 241 10.85 13.16 -3.93
C ALA A 241 9.87 13.92 -4.83
N LEU A 242 8.57 13.56 -4.81
CA LEU A 242 7.54 14.15 -5.67
C LEU A 242 6.62 15.13 -4.92
N SER A 243 6.42 14.93 -3.61
CA SER A 243 5.49 15.73 -2.82
C SER A 243 6.00 17.16 -2.60
N PRO A 244 5.15 18.20 -2.72
CA PRO A 244 5.50 19.56 -2.30
C PRO A 244 5.46 19.73 -0.77
N ALA A 245 4.77 18.84 -0.06
CA ALA A 245 4.55 18.86 1.40
C ALA A 245 5.52 17.92 2.14
N ARG A 246 6.81 17.96 1.74
CA ARG A 246 7.86 17.06 2.27
C ARG A 246 8.14 17.28 3.74
N LEU A 247 8.07 18.52 4.21
CA LEU A 247 8.33 18.84 5.62
C LEU A 247 7.29 18.16 6.50
N GLU A 248 6.02 18.29 6.14
CA GLU A 248 4.90 17.74 6.89
C GLU A 248 4.97 16.20 6.90
N GLY A 249 5.33 15.58 5.78
CA GLY A 249 5.59 14.14 5.72
C GLY A 249 6.81 13.71 6.54
N LEU A 250 7.92 14.47 6.52
CA LEU A 250 9.11 14.19 7.34
C LEU A 250 8.80 14.31 8.83
N VAL A 251 7.98 15.28 9.25
CA VAL A 251 7.54 15.40 10.65
C VAL A 251 6.69 14.18 11.03
N ALA A 252 5.74 13.76 10.19
CA ALA A 252 4.95 12.56 10.44
C ALA A 252 5.85 11.31 10.59
N LEU A 253 6.84 11.14 9.71
CA LEU A 253 7.82 10.06 9.80
C LEU A 253 8.69 10.17 11.06
N LEU A 254 9.17 11.36 11.41
CA LEU A 254 9.99 11.58 12.61
C LEU A 254 9.25 11.22 13.90
N LEU A 255 7.93 11.44 13.95
CA LEU A 255 7.10 11.04 15.08
C LEU A 255 6.81 9.54 15.08
N ALA A 256 6.50 8.94 13.91
CA ALA A 256 6.03 7.56 13.83
C ALA A 256 7.17 6.52 13.80
N VAL A 257 8.25 6.76 13.06
CA VAL A 257 9.31 5.77 12.82
C VAL A 257 10.02 5.33 14.11
N PRO A 258 10.36 6.21 15.07
CA PRO A 258 10.94 5.77 16.33
C PRO A 258 10.02 4.83 17.13
N VAL A 259 8.71 5.13 17.13
CA VAL A 259 7.70 4.29 17.79
C VAL A 259 7.57 2.94 17.08
N VAL A 260 7.51 2.94 15.74
CA VAL A 260 7.53 1.69 14.94
C VAL A 260 8.77 0.86 15.26
N GLY A 261 9.95 1.49 15.29
CA GLY A 261 11.22 0.83 15.57
C GLY A 261 11.26 0.22 16.97
N ALA A 262 10.81 0.96 17.99
CA ALA A 262 10.76 0.46 19.37
C ALA A 262 9.82 -0.73 19.52
N ILE A 263 8.59 -0.63 18.99
CA ILE A 263 7.59 -1.71 19.05
C ILE A 263 8.06 -2.92 18.23
N GLY A 264 8.57 -2.68 17.03
CA GLY A 264 9.06 -3.71 16.13
C GLY A 264 10.25 -4.46 16.71
N ALA A 265 11.26 -3.75 17.22
CA ALA A 265 12.42 -4.36 17.87
C ALA A 265 12.00 -5.21 19.07
N TRP A 266 11.13 -4.69 19.94
CA TRP A 266 10.58 -5.46 21.06
C TRP A 266 9.82 -6.70 20.58
N ALA A 267 8.88 -6.55 19.64
CA ALA A 267 8.05 -7.65 19.15
C ALA A 267 8.89 -8.76 18.49
N LEU A 268 9.92 -8.39 17.74
CA LEU A 268 10.81 -9.35 17.06
C LEU A 268 11.67 -10.16 18.04
N THR A 269 11.92 -9.68 19.25
CA THR A 269 12.61 -10.44 20.31
C THR A 269 11.72 -11.43 21.06
N ARG A 270 10.39 -11.40 20.83
CA ARG A 270 9.45 -12.31 21.47
C ARG A 270 9.22 -13.54 20.60
N SER A 271 9.80 -14.68 20.98
CA SER A 271 9.55 -15.96 20.30
C SER A 271 8.06 -16.29 20.21
N ALA A 272 7.27 -16.01 21.26
CA ALA A 272 5.82 -16.17 21.24
C ALA A 272 5.11 -15.42 20.09
N LEU A 273 5.71 -14.37 19.52
CA LEU A 273 5.18 -13.63 18.37
C LEU A 273 5.84 -14.02 17.05
N THR A 274 7.04 -14.61 17.05
CA THR A 274 7.87 -14.82 15.85
C THR A 274 8.16 -16.28 15.50
N SER A 275 8.03 -17.22 16.45
CA SER A 275 8.27 -18.65 16.23
C SER A 275 7.00 -19.46 16.09
N GLU A 276 7.02 -20.38 15.12
CA GLU A 276 5.99 -21.40 14.90
C GLU A 276 5.96 -22.38 16.09
N GLY A 277 4.78 -22.95 16.36
CA GLY A 277 4.61 -23.95 17.44
C GLY A 277 4.65 -23.41 18.87
N SER A 278 4.69 -22.09 19.07
CA SER A 278 4.71 -21.47 20.41
C SER A 278 3.44 -21.82 21.23
N ALA A 279 3.63 -22.11 22.54
CA ALA A 279 2.55 -22.48 23.46
C ALA A 279 1.44 -21.41 23.50
N VAL A 280 0.17 -21.86 23.51
CA VAL A 280 -1.03 -21.00 23.40
C VAL A 280 -1.04 -19.87 24.45
N ALA A 281 -0.85 -20.21 25.72
CA ALA A 281 -0.86 -19.22 26.81
C ALA A 281 0.24 -18.16 26.68
N GLY A 282 1.42 -18.54 26.18
CA GLY A 282 2.50 -17.60 25.90
C GLY A 282 2.15 -16.63 24.77
N ARG A 283 1.40 -17.11 23.76
CA ARG A 283 0.93 -16.29 22.63
C ARG A 283 -0.15 -15.30 23.04
N GLU A 284 -1.11 -15.72 23.86
CA GLU A 284 -2.18 -14.83 24.35
C GLU A 284 -1.59 -13.65 25.13
N ARG A 285 -0.67 -13.92 26.05
CA ARG A 285 -0.01 -12.88 26.82
C ARG A 285 0.82 -11.95 25.93
N ALA A 286 1.65 -12.50 25.04
CA ALA A 286 2.48 -11.68 24.15
C ALA A 286 1.64 -10.86 23.16
N GLY A 287 0.51 -11.41 22.70
CA GLY A 287 -0.46 -10.73 21.85
C GLY A 287 -1.12 -9.54 22.56
N LEU A 288 -1.57 -9.73 23.80
CA LEU A 288 -2.10 -8.65 24.63
C LEU A 288 -1.07 -7.56 24.91
N GLU A 289 0.17 -7.94 25.26
CA GLU A 289 1.28 -7.01 25.44
C GLU A 289 1.53 -6.20 24.16
N LEU A 290 1.55 -6.86 22.99
CA LEU A 290 1.69 -6.19 21.69
C LEU A 290 0.55 -5.21 21.44
N GLY A 291 -0.69 -5.62 21.70
CA GLY A 291 -1.87 -4.77 21.54
C GLY A 291 -1.80 -3.50 22.40
N LEU A 292 -1.42 -3.64 23.68
CA LEU A 292 -1.28 -2.52 24.61
C LEU A 292 -0.20 -1.54 24.17
N VAL A 293 1.00 -2.04 23.84
CA VAL A 293 2.12 -1.19 23.41
C VAL A 293 1.80 -0.52 22.07
N LEU A 294 1.14 -1.23 21.15
CA LEU A 294 0.71 -0.68 19.87
C LEU A 294 -0.30 0.45 20.04
N VAL A 295 -1.32 0.27 20.88
CA VAL A 295 -2.33 1.31 21.17
C VAL A 295 -1.66 2.51 21.84
N ALA A 296 -0.81 2.29 22.84
CA ALA A 296 -0.10 3.37 23.52
C ALA A 296 0.82 4.16 22.57
N GLY A 297 1.62 3.48 21.76
CA GLY A 297 2.50 4.12 20.78
C GLY A 297 1.74 4.88 19.70
N THR A 298 0.63 4.31 19.20
CA THR A 298 -0.24 4.97 18.21
C THR A 298 -0.90 6.21 18.81
N ALA A 299 -1.39 6.14 20.06
CA ALA A 299 -1.98 7.26 20.77
C ALA A 299 -0.97 8.38 21.06
N LEU A 300 0.29 8.03 21.38
CA LEU A 300 1.37 9.01 21.54
C LEU A 300 1.62 9.77 20.24
N VAL A 301 1.77 9.08 19.11
CA VAL A 301 1.97 9.72 17.80
C VAL A 301 0.77 10.57 17.41
N LEU A 302 -0.45 10.09 17.67
CA LEU A 302 -1.68 10.85 17.45
C LEU A 302 -1.67 12.17 18.23
N ALA A 303 -1.37 12.14 19.52
CA ALA A 303 -1.33 13.32 20.37
C ALA A 303 -0.25 14.33 19.91
N LEU A 304 0.96 13.84 19.63
CA LEU A 304 2.07 14.68 19.16
C LEU A 304 1.79 15.30 17.79
N ALA A 305 1.28 14.51 16.84
CA ALA A 305 0.92 14.99 15.51
C ALA A 305 -0.25 15.97 15.55
N PHE A 306 -1.23 15.75 16.43
CA PHE A 306 -2.34 16.68 16.63
C PHE A 306 -1.86 18.01 17.21
N ALA A 307 -1.00 17.97 18.23
CA ALA A 307 -0.40 19.17 18.80
C ALA A 307 0.44 19.94 17.77
N ALA A 308 1.24 19.25 16.95
CA ALA A 308 2.02 19.85 15.87
C ALA A 308 1.13 20.49 14.79
N ALA A 309 0.06 19.80 14.37
CA ALA A 309 -0.89 20.34 13.41
C ALA A 309 -1.64 21.57 13.95
N LYS A 310 -2.04 21.55 15.23
CA LYS A 310 -2.69 22.69 15.89
C LYS A 310 -1.75 23.88 16.08
N ALA A 311 -0.48 23.63 16.38
CA ALA A 311 0.53 24.68 16.46
C ALA A 311 0.73 25.36 15.09
N GLU A 312 0.80 24.58 14.00
CA GLU A 312 0.91 25.10 12.63
C GLU A 312 -0.35 25.91 12.21
N GLU A 313 -1.55 25.50 12.62
CA GLU A 313 -2.80 26.25 12.38
C GLU A 313 -2.80 27.62 13.08
N ARG A 314 -2.22 27.70 14.29
CA ARG A 314 -2.15 28.94 15.08
C ARG A 314 -1.08 29.89 14.58
N GLU A 315 0.08 29.36 14.21
CA GLU A 315 1.23 30.15 13.78
C GLU A 315 1.82 29.55 12.49
N PRO A 316 1.39 30.05 11.31
CA PRO A 316 1.88 29.56 10.04
C PRO A 316 3.39 29.71 9.90
N VAL A 317 4.07 28.61 9.59
CA VAL A 317 5.54 28.59 9.47
C VAL A 317 5.99 29.48 8.31
N THR A 318 6.82 30.48 8.60
CA THR A 318 7.39 31.36 7.57
C THR A 318 8.26 30.57 6.56
N PRO A 319 8.39 31.01 5.29
CA PRO A 319 9.16 30.29 4.28
C PRO A 319 10.62 30.03 4.67
N GLN A 320 11.24 30.97 5.38
CA GLN A 320 12.62 30.86 5.86
C GLN A 320 12.74 29.80 6.97
N ARG A 321 11.83 29.82 7.95
CA ARG A 321 11.76 28.80 9.03
C ARG A 321 11.48 27.42 8.45
N ARG A 322 10.62 27.32 7.44
CA ARG A 322 10.31 26.07 6.72
C ARG A 322 11.56 25.45 6.09
N ARG A 323 12.38 26.25 5.39
CA ARG A 323 13.64 25.75 4.78
C ARG A 323 14.62 25.25 5.83
N ARG A 324 14.74 25.94 6.97
CA ARG A 324 15.58 25.51 8.09
C ARG A 324 15.10 24.20 8.70
N LEU A 325 13.79 24.11 9.00
CA LEU A 325 13.16 22.90 9.53
C LEU A 325 13.29 21.72 8.57
N LEU A 326 13.12 21.94 7.27
CA LEU A 326 13.29 20.89 6.27
C LEU A 326 14.72 20.35 6.26
N ARG A 327 15.73 21.23 6.29
CA ARG A 327 17.13 20.81 6.36
C ARG A 327 17.45 20.06 7.66
N ALA A 328 16.98 20.58 8.79
CA ALA A 328 17.20 19.94 10.10
C ALA A 328 16.53 18.57 10.18
N THR A 329 15.26 18.45 9.78
CA THR A 329 14.53 17.18 9.77
C THR A 329 15.11 16.19 8.76
N ALA A 330 15.51 16.64 7.57
CA ALA A 330 16.19 15.79 6.59
C ALA A 330 17.57 15.32 7.08
N ALA A 331 18.34 16.18 7.76
CA ALA A 331 19.62 15.82 8.35
C ALA A 331 19.46 14.81 9.49
N LEU A 332 18.45 14.99 10.36
CA LEU A 332 18.13 14.03 11.41
C LEU A 332 17.69 12.68 10.83
N ALA A 333 16.79 12.69 9.84
CA ALA A 333 16.34 11.48 9.16
C ALA A 333 17.50 10.76 8.44
N GLY A 334 18.34 11.51 7.72
CA GLY A 334 19.54 10.99 7.06
C GLY A 334 20.54 10.41 8.05
N GLY A 335 20.80 11.12 9.16
CA GLY A 335 21.67 10.65 10.24
C GLY A 335 21.15 9.36 10.88
N ALA A 336 19.84 9.26 11.11
CA ALA A 336 19.22 8.04 11.63
C ALA A 336 19.38 6.86 10.65
N VAL A 337 19.17 7.08 9.35
CA VAL A 337 19.37 6.04 8.32
C VAL A 337 20.83 5.57 8.29
N VAL A 338 21.79 6.51 8.29
CA VAL A 338 23.22 6.18 8.30
C VAL A 338 23.58 5.38 9.55
N LEU A 339 23.08 5.78 10.73
CA LEU A 339 23.31 5.07 11.97
C LEU A 339 22.72 3.65 11.92
N SER A 340 21.50 3.48 11.41
CA SER A 340 20.88 2.16 11.25
C SER A 340 21.68 1.27 10.30
N LEU A 341 22.17 1.81 9.18
CA LEU A 341 23.02 1.08 8.24
C LEU A 341 24.37 0.70 8.86
N ALA A 342 24.97 1.59 9.65
CA ALA A 342 26.22 1.30 10.36
C ALA A 342 26.03 0.19 11.39
N VAL A 343 24.97 0.25 12.21
CA VAL A 343 24.64 -0.82 13.16
C VAL A 343 24.38 -2.14 12.43
N ALA A 344 23.65 -2.13 11.32
CA ALA A 344 23.39 -3.32 10.53
C ALA A 344 24.69 -3.92 9.95
N ALA A 345 25.58 -3.09 9.41
CA ALA A 345 26.87 -3.53 8.88
C ALA A 345 27.78 -4.13 9.96
N LEU A 346 27.76 -3.57 11.18
CA LEU A 346 28.50 -4.10 12.33
C LEU A 346 27.91 -5.41 12.88
N SER A 347 26.65 -5.72 12.56
CA SER A 347 25.96 -6.94 13.00
C SER A 347 26.05 -8.11 12.01
N VAL A 348 26.69 -7.90 10.85
CA VAL A 348 26.84 -8.92 9.79
C VAL A 348 28.32 -9.21 9.61
N ASP A 349 28.74 -10.45 9.83
CA ASP A 349 30.16 -10.85 9.77
C ASP A 349 30.78 -10.71 8.37
N ASP A 350 30.00 -10.85 7.28
CA ASP A 350 30.46 -10.60 5.89
C ASP A 350 29.34 -10.11 4.94
N PRO A 351 29.08 -8.80 4.89
CA PRO A 351 28.03 -8.23 4.02
C PRO A 351 28.40 -8.27 2.53
N LEU A 352 29.69 -8.24 2.18
CA LEU A 352 30.14 -8.27 0.78
C LEU A 352 30.06 -9.69 0.20
N GLY A 353 30.36 -10.71 1.00
CA GLY A 353 30.15 -12.11 0.63
C GLY A 353 28.68 -12.44 0.37
N TRP A 354 27.76 -11.90 1.19
CA TRP A 354 26.32 -12.07 0.96
C TRP A 354 25.86 -11.46 -0.38
N VAL A 355 26.30 -10.25 -0.71
CA VAL A 355 25.96 -9.60 -2.00
C VAL A 355 26.53 -10.37 -3.18
N ARG A 356 27.78 -10.85 -3.08
CA ARG A 356 28.41 -11.67 -4.13
C ARG A 356 27.68 -12.99 -4.34
N ALA A 357 27.34 -13.69 -3.25
CA ALA A 357 26.58 -14.94 -3.32
C ALA A 357 25.21 -14.76 -4.02
N ARG A 358 24.53 -13.62 -3.79
CA ARG A 358 23.26 -13.31 -4.48
C ARG A 358 23.46 -12.94 -5.95
N ALA A 359 24.55 -12.25 -6.28
CA ALA A 359 24.90 -11.97 -7.67
C ALA A 359 25.24 -13.26 -8.43
N ASP A 360 25.91 -14.20 -7.77
CA ASP A 360 26.27 -15.50 -8.35
C ASP A 360 25.05 -16.41 -8.50
N GLU A 361 24.13 -16.44 -7.53
CA GLU A 361 22.83 -17.14 -7.63
C GLU A 361 21.97 -16.61 -8.79
N PHE A 362 21.99 -15.29 -9.04
CA PHE A 362 21.26 -14.68 -10.17
C PHE A 362 21.88 -15.04 -11.53
N ARG A 363 23.22 -15.14 -11.60
CA ARG A 363 23.94 -15.52 -12.82
C ARG A 363 23.87 -17.02 -13.10
N ASN A 364 23.87 -17.81 -12.03
CA ASN A 364 23.87 -19.27 -12.06
C ASN A 364 22.69 -19.76 -11.21
N PRO A 365 21.44 -19.64 -11.72
CA PRO A 365 20.29 -20.16 -11.00
C PRO A 365 20.50 -21.67 -10.78
N PRO A 366 20.29 -22.17 -9.56
CA PRO A 366 20.43 -23.60 -9.29
C PRO A 366 19.52 -24.37 -10.25
N SER A 367 20.09 -25.35 -10.95
CA SER A 367 19.31 -26.27 -11.78
C SER A 367 18.27 -26.91 -10.87
N ALA A 368 16.99 -26.75 -11.20
CA ALA A 368 15.94 -27.52 -10.55
C ALA A 368 16.28 -29.00 -10.78
N ASP A 369 16.60 -29.72 -9.70
CA ASP A 369 16.67 -31.17 -9.74
C ASP A 369 15.27 -31.64 -10.11
N VAL A 370 15.08 -31.90 -11.41
CA VAL A 370 13.97 -32.69 -11.89
C VAL A 370 14.26 -34.09 -11.39
N THR A 371 13.76 -34.42 -10.20
CA THR A 371 13.59 -35.82 -9.81
C THR A 371 12.65 -36.44 -10.83
N GLN A 372 13.24 -37.04 -11.88
CA GLN A 372 12.55 -38.00 -12.71
C GLN A 372 12.17 -39.16 -11.78
N GLY A 373 10.87 -39.29 -11.54
CA GLY A 373 10.30 -40.44 -10.86
C GLY A 373 10.43 -41.72 -11.68
#